data_AF-A0A4Y4KFT8-F1
#
_entry.id   AF-A0A4Y4KFT8-F1
#
_cell.length_a   1.000
_cell.length_b   1.000
_cell.length_c   1.000
_cell.angle_alpha   90.00
_cell.angle_beta   90.00
_cell.angle_gamma   90.00
#
_symmetry.space_group_name_H-M   'P 1'
#
loop_
_entity.id
_entity.type
_entity.pdbx_description
1 polymer ?
#
loop_
_entity_poly.entity_id
_entity_poly.type
_entity_poly.pdbx_seq_one_letter_code
_entity_poly.pdbx_strand_id
1 'polypeptide(L)'
;MPDTTTAEGLLEELTGGCPPPPEEQVRSTYRPVEVCDGAGWTWPGTVTGWWSSPEGATMCRLRLSGCASSRWVEFDSDRIALLVQGGT
;
A
#
# COMPACT_ATOMS: atom_id res chain seq x y z
N MET A 1 -15.58 14.57 -3.13
CA MET A 1 -14.10 14.56 -3.05
C MET A 1 -13.73 13.37 -2.18
N PRO A 2 -12.73 12.56 -2.52
CA PRO A 2 -12.26 11.51 -1.63
C PRO A 2 -11.82 12.18 -0.32
N ASP A 3 -12.52 11.87 0.77
CA ASP A 3 -12.29 12.50 2.06
C ASP A 3 -11.03 11.92 2.70
N THR A 4 -10.07 12.76 3.08
CA THR A 4 -8.77 12.36 3.64
C THR A 4 -8.92 11.34 4.78
N THR A 5 -9.95 11.51 5.61
CA THR A 5 -10.24 10.61 6.74
C THR A 5 -10.53 9.17 6.31
N THR A 6 -11.12 8.96 5.13
CA THR A 6 -11.41 7.60 4.64
C THR A 6 -10.15 6.91 4.14
N ALA A 7 -9.25 7.64 3.47
CA ALA A 7 -7.97 7.11 3.04
C ALA A 7 -7.07 6.73 4.23
N GLU A 8 -7.02 7.57 5.26
CA GLU A 8 -6.25 7.27 6.47
C GLU A 8 -6.80 6.04 7.19
N GLY A 9 -8.12 5.98 7.40
CA GLY A 9 -8.77 4.81 8.02
C GLY A 9 -8.50 3.51 7.25
N LEU A 10 -8.62 3.53 5.92
CA LEU A 10 -8.29 2.36 5.10
C LEU A 10 -6.81 1.94 5.23
N LEU A 11 -5.89 2.91 5.24
CA LEU A 11 -4.47 2.62 5.39
C LEU A 11 -4.14 2.02 6.77
N GLU A 12 -4.78 2.51 7.82
CA GLU A 12 -4.63 1.97 9.17
C GLU A 12 -5.17 0.54 9.27
N GLU A 13 -6.36 0.29 8.70
CA GLU A 13 -6.96 -1.05 8.62
C GLU A 13 -6.03 -2.05 7.89
N LEU A 14 -5.43 -1.64 6.77
CA LEU A 14 -4.53 -2.49 5.98
C LEU A 14 -3.18 -2.73 6.65
N THR A 15 -2.73 -1.82 7.52
CA THR A 15 -1.44 -1.98 8.21
C THR A 15 -1.47 -3.15 9.19
N GLY A 16 -2.62 -3.43 9.80
CA GLY A 16 -2.83 -4.58 10.67
C GLY A 16 -1.85 -4.70 11.85
N GLY A 17 -1.15 -3.62 12.21
CA GLY A 17 -0.11 -3.63 13.26
C GLY A 17 1.25 -4.21 12.84
N CYS A 18 1.54 -4.30 11.54
CA CYS A 18 2.77 -4.91 11.07
C CYS A 18 4.02 -4.04 11.42
N PRO A 19 5.09 -4.64 12.00
CA PRO A 19 6.28 -3.87 12.37
C PRO A 19 7.00 -3.32 11.12
N PRO A 20 7.60 -2.12 11.21
CA PRO A 20 8.41 -1.58 10.13
C PRO A 20 9.68 -2.43 9.94
N PRO A 21 9.99 -2.86 8.71
CA PRO A 21 11.20 -3.62 8.46
C PRO A 21 12.47 -2.78 8.51
N PRO A 22 13.64 -3.44 8.69
CA PRO A 22 14.93 -2.78 8.59
C PRO A 22 15.15 -2.27 7.16
N GLU A 23 15.56 -1.01 7.04
CA GLU A 23 15.70 -0.29 5.76
C GLU A 23 16.66 -0.99 4.78
N GLU A 24 17.64 -1.76 5.28
CA GLU A 24 18.59 -2.54 4.47
C GLU A 24 17.92 -3.70 3.69
N GLN A 25 16.81 -4.22 4.19
CA GLN A 25 16.03 -5.28 3.52
C GLN A 25 14.91 -4.71 2.65
N VAL A 26 14.67 -3.41 2.72
CA VAL A 26 13.62 -2.74 1.96
C VAL A 26 14.10 -2.50 0.54
N ARG A 27 13.35 -3.05 -0.41
CA ARG A 27 13.52 -2.75 -1.82
C ARG A 27 12.69 -1.53 -2.20
N SER A 28 13.33 -0.35 -2.22
CA SER A 28 12.70 0.89 -2.68
C SER A 28 12.17 0.75 -4.11
N THR A 29 10.93 1.20 -4.33
CA THR A 29 10.31 1.24 -5.66
C THR A 29 9.38 2.43 -5.76
N TYR A 30 8.80 2.66 -6.93
CA TYR A 30 7.73 3.66 -7.06
C TYR A 30 6.71 3.13 -8.06
N ARG A 31 5.79 2.31 -7.57
CA ARG A 31 4.77 1.62 -8.38
C ARG A 31 3.41 2.21 -8.05
N PRO A 32 2.69 2.81 -9.00
CA PRO A 32 1.32 3.23 -8.79
C PRO A 32 0.43 2.00 -8.55
N VAL A 33 -0.55 2.14 -7.66
CA VAL A 33 -1.50 1.08 -7.29
C VAL A 33 -2.90 1.66 -7.09
N GLU A 34 -3.91 0.81 -7.18
CA GLU A 34 -5.25 1.09 -6.70
C GLU A 34 -5.57 0.17 -5.53
N VAL A 35 -6.24 0.72 -4.51
CA VAL A 35 -6.54 -0.01 -3.28
C VAL A 35 -8.05 -0.03 -3.06
N CYS A 36 -8.64 -1.21 -3.07
CA CYS A 36 -10.05 -1.42 -2.81
C CYS A 36 -10.34 -1.29 -1.31
N ASP A 37 -11.33 -0.48 -0.93
CA ASP A 37 -11.73 -0.31 0.48
C ASP A 37 -12.62 -1.48 0.99
N GLY A 38 -13.03 -2.38 0.11
CA GLY A 38 -13.96 -3.47 0.40
C GLY A 38 -15.44 -3.07 0.29
N ALA A 39 -15.79 -1.78 0.31
CA ALA A 39 -17.12 -1.29 -0.03
C ALA A 39 -17.33 -1.12 -1.56
N GLY A 40 -16.31 -1.42 -2.35
CA GLY A 40 -16.32 -1.33 -3.82
C GLY A 40 -15.73 -0.03 -4.37
N TRP A 41 -15.15 0.81 -3.51
CA TRP A 41 -14.43 2.00 -3.94
C TRP A 41 -12.92 1.74 -4.04
N THR A 42 -12.29 2.24 -5.11
CA THR A 42 -10.83 2.18 -5.28
C THR A 42 -10.17 3.50 -4.95
N TRP A 43 -9.09 3.42 -4.17
CA TRP A 43 -8.26 4.53 -3.75
C TRP A 43 -6.93 4.50 -4.50
N PRO A 44 -6.59 5.57 -5.24
CA PRO A 44 -5.29 5.64 -5.91
C PRO A 44 -4.19 5.77 -4.86
N GLY A 45 -3.15 4.95 -4.97
CA GLY A 45 -1.99 4.97 -4.11
C GLY A 45 -0.69 4.69 -4.85
N THR A 46 0.40 4.71 -4.11
CA THR A 46 1.73 4.37 -4.62
C THR A 46 2.45 3.50 -3.62
N VAL A 47 2.97 2.37 -4.11
CA VAL A 47 3.93 1.56 -3.37
C VAL A 47 5.31 2.18 -3.54
N THR A 48 5.89 2.58 -2.42
CA THR A 48 7.22 3.22 -2.35
C THR A 48 8.34 2.26 -1.95
N GLY A 49 7.99 1.04 -1.56
CA GLY A 49 8.96 0.02 -1.16
C GLY A 49 8.31 -1.35 -1.00
N TRP A 50 9.13 -2.38 -1.11
CA TRP A 50 8.76 -3.77 -0.87
C TRP A 50 9.66 -4.37 0.19
N TRP A 51 9.11 -5.25 1.00
CA TRP A 51 9.85 -6.04 1.96
C TRP A 51 9.24 -7.42 2.04
N SER A 52 10.07 -8.45 2.21
CA SER A 52 9.61 -9.81 2.44
C SER A 52 9.93 -10.17 3.87
N SER A 53 8.91 -10.54 4.64
CA SER A 53 9.12 -11.04 5.99
C SER A 53 9.87 -12.38 5.93
N PRO A 54 10.63 -12.73 6.98
CA PRO A 54 11.30 -14.03 7.04
C PRO A 54 10.32 -15.22 7.05
N GLU A 55 9.05 -14.97 7.38
CA GLU A 55 7.96 -15.95 7.33
C GLU A 55 7.42 -16.18 5.90
N GLY A 56 7.88 -15.39 4.93
CA GLY A 56 7.48 -15.48 3.52
C GLY A 56 6.34 -14.56 3.11
N ALA A 57 5.80 -13.74 4.03
CA ALA A 57 4.79 -12.74 3.69
C ALA A 57 5.44 -11.58 2.92
N THR A 58 4.78 -11.10 1.87
CA THR A 58 5.26 -9.95 1.11
C THR A 58 4.53 -8.70 1.58
N MET A 59 5.29 -7.70 1.98
CA MET A 59 4.80 -6.42 2.45
C MET A 59 5.20 -5.32 1.50
N CYS A 60 4.35 -4.31 1.40
CA CYS A 60 4.57 -3.14 0.58
C CYS A 60 4.36 -1.87 1.41
N ARG A 61 5.18 -0.86 1.14
CA ARG A 61 5.05 0.46 1.75
C ARG A 61 4.07 1.27 0.92
N LEU A 62 2.81 1.23 1.32
CA LEU A 62 1.72 1.88 0.64
C LEU A 62 1.58 3.34 1.09
N ARG A 63 1.35 4.22 0.13
CA ARG A 63 0.96 5.62 0.34
C ARG A 63 -0.31 5.91 -0.45
N LEU A 64 -1.42 6.14 0.23
CA LEU A 64 -2.68 6.51 -0.43
C LEU A 64 -2.71 8.00 -0.79
N SER A 65 -3.37 8.33 -1.90
CA SER A 65 -3.63 9.72 -2.28
C SER A 65 -4.61 10.34 -1.29
N GLY A 66 -4.24 11.48 -0.72
CA GLY A 66 -4.97 12.10 0.39
C GLY A 66 -4.33 11.85 1.75
N CYS A 67 -3.51 10.79 1.89
CA CYS A 67 -2.75 10.54 3.12
C CYS A 67 -1.32 11.11 3.01
N ALA A 68 -0.91 11.89 4.01
CA ALA A 68 0.46 12.39 4.08
C ALA A 68 1.47 11.26 4.43
N SER A 69 1.01 10.26 5.18
CA SER A 69 1.83 9.17 5.67
C SER A 69 1.85 7.98 4.71
N SER A 70 2.94 7.23 4.76
CA SER A 70 3.01 5.90 4.15
C SER A 70 3.13 4.87 5.26
N ARG A 71 2.51 3.71 5.07
CA ARG A 71 2.50 2.63 6.04
C ARG A 71 2.86 1.31 5.38
N TRP A 72 3.42 0.41 6.17
CA TRP A 72 3.71 -0.94 5.74
C TRP A 72 2.45 -1.79 5.87
N VAL A 73 2.00 -2.35 4.75
CA VAL A 73 0.82 -3.20 4.67
C VAL A 73 1.22 -4.53 4.02
N GLU A 74 0.53 -5.60 4.38
CA GLU A 74 0.67 -6.86 3.65
C GLU A 74 0.16 -6.67 2.22
N PHE A 75 0.91 -7.16 1.25
CA PHE A 75 0.49 -7.08 -0.14
C PHE A 75 -0.56 -8.13 -0.43
N ASP A 76 -1.81 -7.69 -0.47
CA ASP A 76 -2.94 -8.48 -0.89
C ASP A 76 -3.32 -8.10 -2.33
N SER A 77 -3.25 -9.03 -3.28
CA SER A 77 -3.52 -8.73 -4.70
C SER A 77 -5.02 -8.59 -5.02
N ASP A 78 -5.92 -9.00 -4.13
CA ASP A 78 -7.36 -8.80 -4.27
C ASP A 78 -7.74 -7.36 -3.89
N ARG A 79 -7.06 -6.81 -2.88
CA ARG A 79 -7.24 -5.43 -2.41
C ARG A 79 -6.32 -4.42 -3.08
N ILE A 80 -5.09 -4.78 -3.43
CA ILE A 80 -4.06 -3.88 -3.96
C ILE A 80 -3.73 -4.28 -5.39
N ALA A 81 -4.35 -3.56 -6.33
CA ALA A 81 -4.10 -3.74 -7.75
C ALA A 81 -2.89 -2.91 -8.18
N LEU A 82 -1.80 -3.59 -8.59
CA LEU A 82 -0.65 -2.93 -9.19
C LEU A 82 -1.03 -2.35 -10.55
N LEU A 83 -0.99 -1.02 -10.66
CA LEU A 83 -1.18 -0.37 -11.95
C LEU A 83 0.07 -0.58 -12.79
N VAL A 84 -0.09 -1.33 -13.88
CA VAL A 84 0.94 -1.35 -14.93
C VAL A 84 1.04 0.07 -15.45
N GLN A 85 2.25 0.66 -15.38
CA GLN A 85 2.55 1.88 -16.11
C GLN A 85 2.53 1.52 -17.60
N GLY A 86 1.32 1.52 -18.17
CA GLY A 86 1.09 1.24 -19.58
C GLY A 86 1.74 2.34 -20.40
N GLY A 87 2.89 2.04 -20.99
CA GLY A 87 3.29 2.69 -22.22
C GLY A 87 2.52 2.04 -23.35
N THR A 88 1.62 2.79 -23.97
CA THR A 88 1.37 2.79 -25.42
C THR A 88 0.72 4.13 -25.77
#